data_AF-A0A0C1GEL1-F1
#
_entry.id   AF-A0A0C1GEL1-F1
#
_cell.length_a   1.000
_cell.length_b   1.000
_cell.length_c   1.000
_cell.angle_alpha   90.00
_cell.angle_beta   90.00
_cell.angle_gamma   90.00
#
_symmetry.space_group_name_H-M   'P 1'
#
loop_
_entity.id
_entity.type
_entity.pdbx_description
1 polymer ?
#
loop_
_entity_poly.entity_id
_entity_poly.type
_entity_poly.pdbx_seq_one_letter_code
_entity_poly.pdbx_strand_id
1 'polypeptide(L)'
;MTNDTSNLVLSNFSIADGFCLKANFKANIDGADDSLAVEAELAPGPISVFIDRATWQETGGCAMDFVATHYAMIQMLLNKALAETQAPDLV
;
A
#
# COMPACT_ATOMS: atom_id res chain seq x y z
N MET A 1 -11.21 14.41 19.94
CA MET A 1 -9.77 14.15 20.07
C MET A 1 -9.38 13.28 18.90
N THR A 2 -8.70 13.85 17.92
CA THR A 2 -8.30 13.16 16.68
C THR A 2 -7.09 12.30 17.01
N ASN A 3 -7.30 11.00 17.22
CA ASN A 3 -6.19 10.06 17.32
C ASN A 3 -5.86 9.61 15.90
N ASP A 4 -5.07 10.43 15.20
CA ASP A 4 -4.49 10.16 13.89
C ASP A 4 -3.39 9.08 14.01
N THR A 5 -3.73 7.90 14.52
CA THR A 5 -2.87 6.71 14.47
C THR A 5 -3.30 5.88 13.27
N SER A 6 -2.84 6.30 12.10
CA SER A 6 -2.75 5.48 10.92
C SER A 6 -2.04 4.16 11.28
N ASN A 7 -2.80 3.10 11.59
CA ASN A 7 -2.32 1.76 11.96
C ASN A 7 -1.63 1.02 10.80
N LEU A 8 -1.11 1.74 9.81
CA LEU A 8 -0.61 1.23 8.55
C LEU A 8 0.57 2.09 8.09
N VAL A 9 1.74 1.47 8.00
CA VAL A 9 2.97 2.14 7.57
C VAL A 9 3.51 1.43 6.34
N LEU A 10 3.74 2.17 5.26
CA LEU A 10 4.41 1.65 4.07
C LEU A 10 5.88 1.37 4.41
N SER A 11 6.27 0.10 4.35
CA SER A 11 7.61 -0.37 4.70
C SER A 11 8.50 -0.59 3.48
N ASN A 12 7.91 -1.02 2.36
CA ASN A 12 8.61 -1.20 1.10
C ASN A 12 7.66 -0.89 -0.06
N PHE A 13 8.20 -0.32 -1.12
CA PHE A 13 7.48 -0.02 -2.34
C PHE A 13 8.41 -0.25 -3.53
N SER A 14 7.90 -0.94 -4.54
CA SER A 14 8.61 -1.19 -5.79
C SER A 14 7.63 -1.24 -6.96
N ILE A 15 8.08 -0.70 -8.09
CA ILE A 15 7.38 -0.82 -9.37
C ILE A 15 8.06 -1.94 -10.15
N ALA A 16 7.33 -3.02 -10.40
CA ALA A 16 7.77 -4.13 -11.24
C ALA A 16 7.42 -3.85 -12.72
N ASP A 17 8.10 -4.55 -13.63
CA ASP A 17 7.98 -4.34 -15.08
C ASP A 17 6.51 -4.31 -15.54
N GLY A 18 6.13 -3.26 -16.29
CA GLY A 18 4.84 -3.19 -16.98
C GLY A 18 3.64 -2.84 -16.11
N PHE A 19 3.75 -1.82 -15.24
CA PHE A 19 2.64 -1.22 -14.47
C PHE A 19 2.23 -1.94 -13.19
N CYS A 20 2.90 -3.02 -12.81
CA CYS A 20 2.64 -3.71 -11.54
C CYS A 20 3.40 -3.03 -10.37
N LEU A 21 2.71 -2.86 -9.25
CA LEU A 21 3.19 -2.29 -8.01
C LEU A 21 3.20 -3.36 -6.93
N LYS A 22 4.29 -3.42 -6.19
CA LYS A 22 4.42 -4.27 -5.01
C LYS A 22 4.79 -3.43 -3.82
N ALA A 23 3.95 -3.49 -2.79
CA ALA A 23 4.11 -2.73 -1.57
C ALA A 23 3.96 -3.63 -0.35
N ASN A 24 4.80 -3.42 0.65
CA ASN A 24 4.66 -4.05 1.96
C ASN A 24 4.25 -2.99 2.96
N PHE A 25 3.19 -3.27 3.70
CA PHE A 25 2.71 -2.45 4.80
C PHE A 25 2.92 -3.18 6.11
N LYS A 26 3.20 -2.41 7.15
CA LYS A 26 3.17 -2.84 8.53
C LYS A 26 1.86 -2.35 9.12
N ALA A 27 0.95 -3.27 9.43
CA ALA A 27 -0.34 -2.99 10.03
C ALA A 27 -0.26 -3.24 11.54
N ASN A 28 -0.64 -2.27 12.37
CA ASN A 28 -0.79 -2.49 13.81
C ASN A 28 -2.24 -2.91 14.09
N ILE A 29 -2.47 -4.20 14.35
CA ILE A 29 -3.79 -4.78 14.62
C ILE A 29 -3.78 -5.30 16.06
N ASP A 30 -4.66 -4.76 16.89
CA ASP A 30 -4.80 -5.16 18.30
C ASP A 30 -3.48 -5.13 19.11
N GLY A 31 -2.57 -4.22 18.73
CA GLY A 31 -1.26 -4.06 19.37
C GLY A 31 -0.17 -5.01 18.85
N ALA A 32 -0.49 -5.88 17.88
CA ALA A 32 0.47 -6.69 17.15
C ALA A 32 0.81 -6.04 15.79
N ASP A 33 2.05 -6.19 15.38
CA ASP A 33 2.53 -5.68 14.10
C ASP A 33 2.49 -6.79 13.04
N ASP A 34 1.48 -6.75 12.18
CA ASP A 34 1.31 -7.69 11.08
C ASP A 34 1.86 -7.13 9.77
N SER A 35 2.50 -8.00 8.98
CA SER A 35 3.04 -7.61 7.66
C SER A 35 2.06 -7.94 6.55
N LEU A 36 1.65 -6.92 5.79
CA LEU A 36 0.71 -7.01 4.68
C LEU A 36 1.44 -6.78 3.35
N ALA A 37 1.44 -7.79 2.48
CA ALA A 37 1.89 -7.64 1.10
C ALA A 37 0.71 -7.22 0.21
N VAL A 38 0.88 -6.15 -0.56
CA VAL A 38 -0.09 -5.63 -1.52
C VAL A 38 0.52 -5.66 -2.91
N GLU A 39 -0.19 -6.28 -3.84
CA GLU A 39 0.10 -6.24 -5.28
C GLU A 39 -1.02 -5.44 -5.96
N ALA A 40 -0.63 -4.50 -6.81
CA ALA A 40 -1.56 -3.57 -7.44
C ALA A 40 -1.12 -3.22 -8.86
N GLU A 41 -2.04 -2.78 -9.69
CA GLU A 41 -1.79 -2.31 -11.05
C GLU A 41 -1.95 -0.79 -11.14
N LEU A 42 -1.06 -0.15 -11.90
CA LEU A 42 -1.21 1.25 -12.30
C LEU A 42 -2.25 1.34 -13.41
N ALA A 43 -3.32 2.09 -13.15
CA ALA A 43 -4.31 2.43 -14.14
C ALA A 43 -3.74 3.38 -15.20
N PRO A 44 -4.03 3.18 -16.50
CA PRO A 44 -3.79 4.21 -17.50
C PRO A 44 -4.75 5.40 -17.28
N GLY A 45 -4.23 6.54 -16.83
CA GLY A 45 -5.04 7.73 -16.51
C GLY A 45 -4.44 8.60 -15.39
N PRO A 46 -5.24 9.45 -14.72
CA PRO A 46 -4.77 10.15 -13.51
C PRO A 46 -4.30 9.09 -12.51
N ILE A 47 -3.10 9.27 -11.94
CA ILE A 47 -2.37 8.30 -11.09
C ILE A 47 -3.35 7.60 -10.14
N SER A 48 -3.78 6.41 -10.54
CA SER A 48 -4.75 5.59 -9.84
C SER A 48 -4.19 4.19 -9.74
N VAL A 49 -4.28 3.62 -8.55
CA VAL A 49 -3.75 2.29 -8.23
C VAL A 49 -4.94 1.37 -8.01
N PHE A 50 -4.97 0.24 -8.70
CA PHE A 50 -5.95 -0.82 -8.50
C PHE A 50 -5.31 -1.94 -7.71
N ILE A 51 -5.82 -2.23 -6.51
CA ILE A 51 -5.27 -3.30 -5.69
C ILE A 51 -5.85 -4.63 -6.15
N ASP A 52 -5.01 -5.49 -6.71
CA ASP A 52 -5.40 -6.80 -7.23
C ASP A 52 -5.35 -7.87 -6.16
N ARG A 53 -4.36 -7.77 -5.26
CA ARG A 53 -4.13 -8.78 -4.23
C ARG A 53 -3.56 -8.18 -2.96
N ALA A 54 -4.01 -8.72 -1.83
CA ALA A 54 -3.43 -8.46 -0.53
C ALA A 54 -3.30 -9.75 0.28
N THR A 55 -2.14 -9.97 0.88
CA THR A 55 -1.81 -11.20 1.61
C THR A 55 -1.09 -10.87 2.90
N TRP A 56 -1.53 -11.46 4.02
CA TRP A 56 -0.77 -11.44 5.27
C TRP A 56 0.48 -12.30 5.12
N GLN A 57 1.66 -11.71 5.27
CA GLN A 57 2.92 -12.42 5.02
C GLN A 57 3.18 -13.55 6.01
N GLU A 58 2.71 -13.42 7.26
CA GLU A 58 2.93 -14.44 8.29
C GLU A 58 2.10 -15.70 8.07
N THR A 59 0.84 -15.53 7.68
CA THR A 59 -0.11 -16.64 7.56
C THR A 59 -0.34 -17.08 6.11
N GLY A 60 0.05 -16.26 5.13
CA GLY A 60 -0.32 -16.44 3.73
C GLY A 60 -1.83 -16.20 3.45
N GLY A 61 -2.59 -15.73 4.45
CA GLY A 61 -4.02 -15.51 4.35
C GLY A 61 -4.38 -14.34 3.43
N CYS A 62 -5.50 -14.45 2.72
CA CYS A 62 -6.07 -13.34 1.96
C CYS A 62 -6.43 -12.18 2.91
N ALA A 63 -6.01 -10.97 2.57
CA ALA A 63 -6.19 -9.77 3.38
C ALA A 63 -7.06 -8.70 2.69
N MET A 64 -7.80 -9.08 1.64
CA MET A 64 -8.60 -8.13 0.86
C MET A 64 -9.71 -7.45 1.68
N ASP A 65 -10.26 -8.11 2.70
CA ASP A 65 -11.26 -7.51 3.61
C ASP A 65 -10.65 -6.37 4.45
N PHE A 66 -9.42 -6.57 4.90
CA PHE A 66 -8.66 -5.53 5.61
C PHE A 66 -8.33 -4.37 4.68
N VAL A 67 -7.93 -4.66 3.44
CA VAL A 67 -7.69 -3.64 2.42
C VAL A 67 -8.95 -2.86 2.08
N ALA A 68 -10.10 -3.52 1.92
CA ALA A 68 -11.37 -2.85 1.65
C ALA A 68 -11.73 -1.87 2.78
N THR A 69 -11.47 -2.26 4.04
CA THR A 69 -11.69 -1.41 5.22
C THR A 69 -10.76 -0.20 5.26
N HIS A 70 -9.52 -0.35 4.79
CA HIS A 70 -8.48 0.69 4.87
C HIS A 70 -8.10 1.28 3.50
N TYR A 71 -8.98 1.12 2.49
CA TYR A 71 -8.65 1.35 1.08
C TYR A 71 -8.14 2.77 0.83
N ALA A 72 -8.85 3.77 1.34
CA ALA A 72 -8.48 5.18 1.17
C ALA A 72 -7.07 5.48 1.70
N MET A 73 -6.70 4.90 2.84
CA MET A 73 -5.40 5.12 3.46
C MET A 73 -4.28 4.39 2.70
N ILE A 74 -4.51 3.15 2.30
CA ILE A 74 -3.56 2.38 1.47
C ILE A 74 -3.33 3.11 0.14
N GLN A 75 -4.41 3.55 -0.51
CA GLN A 75 -4.34 4.29 -1.77
C GLN A 75 -3.58 5.61 -1.61
N MET A 76 -3.80 6.36 -0.52
CA MET A 76 -3.04 7.57 -0.21
C MET A 76 -1.55 7.29 -0.07
N LEU A 77 -1.16 6.25 0.67
CA LEU A 77 0.25 5.88 0.88
C LEU A 77 0.93 5.43 -0.42
N LEU A 78 0.24 4.63 -1.25
CA LEU A 78 0.75 4.21 -2.55
C LEU A 78 0.92 5.39 -3.50
N ASN A 79 -0.06 6.30 -3.57
CA ASN A 79 0.02 7.49 -4.40
C ASN A 79 1.15 8.43 -3.96
N LYS A 80 1.38 8.58 -2.65
CA LYS A 80 2.50 9.35 -2.12
C LYS A 80 3.84 8.74 -2.55
N ALA A 81 4.01 7.43 -2.39
CA ALA A 81 5.24 6.73 -2.80
C ALA A 81 5.46 6.79 -4.32
N LEU A 82 4.40 6.71 -5.11
CA LEU A 82 4.45 6.91 -6.56
C LEU A 82 4.91 8.32 -6.93
N ALA A 83 4.35 9.36 -6.30
CA ALA A 83 4.74 10.74 -6.55
C ALA A 83 6.22 10.99 -6.17
N GLU A 84 6.69 10.42 -5.06
CA GLU A 84 8.09 10.49 -4.64
C GLU A 84 9.03 9.75 -5.60
N THR A 85 8.60 8.61 -6.16
CA THR A 85 9.38 7.86 -7.16
C THR A 85 9.44 8.59 -8.50
N GLN A 86 8.39 9.33 -8.86
CA GLN A 86 8.27 10.05 -10.13
C GLN A 86 8.84 11.46 -10.09
N ALA A 87 9.06 12.05 -8.92
CA ALA A 87 9.71 13.36 -8.80
C ALA A 87 11.16 13.23 -9.30
N PRO A 88 11.47 13.72 -10.51
CA PRO A 88 12.87 13.84 -10.90
C PRO A 88 13.48 14.87 -9.95
N ASP A 89 14.68 14.61 -9.45
CA ASP A 89 15.48 15.63 -8.77
C ASP A 89 15.37 16.96 -9.53
N LEU A 90 14.74 17.96 -8.91
CA LEU A 90 14.87 19.35 -9.30
C LEU A 90 16.25 19.80 -8.79
N VAL A 91 17.32 19.39 -9.47
CA VAL A 91 18.68 19.89 -9.26
C VAL A 91 19.36 20.15 -10.59
#